data_AF-A0A662YKX8-F1
#
_entry.id   AF-A0A662YKX8-F1
#
_cell.length_a   1.000
_cell.length_b   1.000
_cell.length_c   1.000
_cell.angle_alpha   90.00
_cell.angle_beta   90.00
_cell.angle_gamma   90.00
#
_symmetry.space_group_name_H-M   'P 1'
#
loop_
_entity.id
_entity.type
_entity.pdbx_description
1 polymer ?
#
loop_
_entity_poly.entity_id
_entity_poly.type
_entity_poly.pdbx_seq_one_letter_code
_entity_poly.pdbx_strand_id
1 'polypeptide(L)'
;MMLKVPKDEFIDLTIKFLVVDANGRYVFVEHIASQCKYSIKKDLDESWLFETAYDGCYVQMEGNQASLQVVLLATAADGRIEITENVPVKCIITTDVEPHPTDYPMNRFTMGDPLYC
;
A
#
# COMPACT_ATOMS: atom_id res chain seq x y z
N MET A 1 1.27 -5.39 -3.76
CA MET A 1 0.34 -4.29 -3.45
C MET A 1 1.14 -3.12 -2.91
N MET A 2 0.78 -1.90 -3.29
CA MET A 2 1.53 -0.70 -2.95
C MET A 2 0.59 0.45 -2.58
N LEU A 3 0.99 1.24 -1.59
CA LEU A 3 0.35 2.50 -1.22
C LEU A 3 1.41 3.60 -1.23
N LYS A 4 1.24 4.59 -2.10
CA LYS A 4 2.05 5.80 -2.14
C LYS A 4 1.33 6.91 -1.37
N VAL A 5 2.01 7.50 -0.40
CA VAL A 5 1.50 8.59 0.44
C VAL A 5 2.34 9.84 0.16
N PRO A 6 1.77 10.87 -0.48
CA PRO A 6 2.47 12.13 -0.75
C PRO A 6 2.94 12.77 0.56
N LYS A 7 4.15 13.36 0.54
CA LYS A 7 4.70 14.00 1.74
C LYS A 7 4.00 15.30 2.13
N ASP A 8 3.41 15.97 1.14
CA ASP A 8 2.93 17.36 1.28
C ASP A 8 1.72 17.45 2.22
N GLU A 9 1.02 16.34 2.45
CA GLU A 9 -0.11 16.24 3.38
C GLU A 9 0.33 16.08 4.85
N PHE A 10 1.63 15.83 5.09
CA PHE A 10 2.18 15.45 6.40
C PHE A 10 3.40 16.31 6.81
N ILE A 11 3.47 17.55 6.34
CA ILE A 11 4.55 18.49 6.68
C ILE A 11 4.57 18.71 8.21
N ASP A 12 5.76 18.63 8.81
CA ASP A 12 6.00 18.74 10.26
C ASP A 12 5.30 17.68 11.13
N LEU A 13 4.79 16.61 10.51
CA LEU A 13 4.18 15.49 11.22
C LEU A 13 5.05 14.24 11.16
N THR A 14 5.03 13.47 12.25
CA THR A 14 5.58 12.11 12.26
C THR A 14 4.48 11.14 11.86
N ILE A 15 4.65 10.50 10.69
CA ILE A 15 3.73 9.48 10.19
C ILE A 15 4.11 8.08 10.66
N LYS A 16 3.11 7.29 11.04
CA LYS A 16 3.20 5.86 11.31
C LYS A 16 2.18 5.10 10.47
N PHE A 17 2.59 3.94 9.99
CA PHE A 17 1.74 3.02 9.25
C PHE A 17 1.23 1.94 10.20
N LEU A 18 -0.08 1.72 10.20
CA LEU A 18 -0.72 0.61 10.87
C LEU A 18 -1.51 -0.21 9.85
N VAL A 19 -1.78 -1.45 10.20
CA VAL A 19 -2.73 -2.32 9.49
C VAL A 19 -3.81 -2.78 10.47
N VAL A 20 -4.97 -3.15 9.93
CA VAL A 20 -6.05 -3.73 10.73
C VAL A 20 -5.94 -5.25 10.69
N ASP A 21 -5.82 -5.89 11.85
CA ASP A 21 -5.78 -7.34 11.95
C ASP A 21 -7.16 -7.99 11.74
N ALA A 22 -7.21 -9.31 11.72
CA ALA A 22 -8.46 -10.06 11.52
C ALA A 22 -9.55 -9.81 12.59
N ASN A 23 -9.19 -9.25 13.75
CA ASN A 23 -10.10 -8.92 14.84
C ASN A 23 -10.46 -7.41 14.86
N GLY A 24 -10.05 -6.65 13.85
CA GLY A 24 -10.30 -5.20 13.79
C GLY A 24 -9.32 -4.36 14.61
N ARG A 25 -8.20 -4.93 15.08
CA ARG A 25 -7.22 -4.20 15.91
C ARG A 25 -6.16 -3.54 15.05
N TYR A 26 -5.77 -2.33 15.44
CA TYR A 26 -4.66 -1.64 14.82
C TYR A 26 -3.32 -2.24 15.25
N VAL A 27 -2.48 -2.56 14.28
CA VAL A 27 -1.15 -3.13 14.49
C VAL A 27 -0.12 -2.26 13.78
N PHE A 28 0.88 -1.78 14.51
CA PHE A 28 1.97 -1.00 13.93
C PHE A 28 2.80 -1.85 12.96
N VAL A 29 2.94 -1.37 11.73
CA VAL A 29 3.71 -2.05 10.67
C VAL A 29 5.17 -2.23 11.08
N GLU A 30 5.76 -1.25 11.76
CA GLU A 30 7.16 -1.29 12.21
C GLU A 30 7.50 -2.52 13.06
N HIS A 31 6.53 -3.07 13.79
CA HIS A 31 6.72 -4.24 14.66
C HIS A 31 6.61 -5.58 13.93
N ILE A 32 5.95 -5.62 12.77
CA ILE A 32 5.60 -6.88 12.08
C ILE A 32 6.13 -6.95 10.64
N ALA A 33 6.75 -5.88 10.14
CA ALA A 33 7.11 -5.74 8.73
C ALA A 33 7.91 -6.93 8.18
N SER A 34 8.95 -7.37 8.90
CA SER A 34 9.79 -8.50 8.46
C SER A 34 9.05 -9.83 8.43
N GLN A 35 8.13 -10.05 9.37
CA GLN A 35 7.33 -11.29 9.45
C GLN A 35 6.20 -11.31 8.42
N CYS A 36 5.65 -10.13 8.13
CA CYS A 36 4.47 -9.95 7.29
C CYS A 36 4.78 -9.50 5.86
N LYS A 37 6.05 -9.49 5.47
CA LYS A 37 6.53 -9.08 4.13
C LYS A 37 6.09 -7.66 3.76
N TYR A 38 6.11 -6.76 4.74
CA TYR A 38 5.87 -5.34 4.52
C TYR A 38 7.18 -4.59 4.38
N SER A 39 7.15 -3.50 3.62
CA SER A 39 8.26 -2.57 3.49
C SER A 39 7.71 -1.15 3.48
N ILE A 40 8.41 -0.24 4.14
CA ILE A 40 8.15 1.20 4.05
C ILE A 40 9.45 1.84 3.59
N LYS A 41 9.41 2.52 2.46
CA LYS A 41 10.55 3.23 1.88
C LYS A 41 10.16 4.63 1.43
N LYS A 42 11.15 5.45 1.11
CA LYS A 42 10.93 6.73 0.42
C LYS A 42 11.01 6.50 -1.08
N ASP A 43 10.07 7.09 -1.82
CA ASP A 43 10.11 7.19 -3.27
C ASP A 43 10.95 8.41 -3.70
N LEU A 44 11.22 8.56 -5.00
CA LEU A 44 12.08 9.62 -5.57
C LEU A 44 11.58 11.04 -5.26
N ASP A 45 10.28 11.22 -5.08
CA ASP A 45 9.65 12.50 -4.74
C ASP A 45 9.51 12.72 -3.23
N GLU A 46 10.19 11.89 -2.42
CA GLU A 46 10.12 11.87 -0.96
C GLU A 46 8.75 11.44 -0.40
N SER A 47 7.84 10.92 -1.24
CA SER A 47 6.62 10.24 -0.78
C SER A 47 6.99 8.99 0.00
N TRP A 48 6.13 8.59 0.95
CA TRP A 48 6.25 7.28 1.55
C TRP A 48 5.64 6.23 0.64
N LEU A 49 6.33 5.09 0.53
CA LEU A 49 5.88 3.95 -0.23
C LEU A 49 5.76 2.76 0.70
N PHE A 50 4.54 2.37 1.00
CA PHE A 50 4.22 1.13 1.69
C PHE A 50 4.03 0.03 0.65
N GLU A 51 4.74 -1.08 0.82
CA GLU A 51 4.68 -2.25 -0.05
C GLU A 51 4.36 -3.50 0.76
N THR A 52 3.56 -4.39 0.18
CA THR A 52 3.29 -5.72 0.73
C THR A 52 3.13 -6.75 -0.38
N ALA A 53 3.56 -7.98 -0.10
CA ALA A 53 3.21 -9.15 -0.90
C ALA A 53 1.72 -9.51 -0.74
N TYR A 54 1.15 -10.20 -1.73
CA TYR A 54 -0.24 -10.69 -1.68
C TYR A 54 -0.46 -11.74 -0.60
N ASP A 55 0.58 -12.48 -0.23
CA ASP A 55 0.57 -13.44 0.88
C ASP A 55 1.13 -12.84 2.19
N GLY A 56 1.22 -11.52 2.27
CA GLY A 56 1.53 -10.80 3.51
C GLY A 56 0.41 -10.93 4.54
N CYS A 57 0.71 -10.61 5.80
CA CYS A 57 -0.30 -10.70 6.86
C CYS A 57 -1.51 -9.83 6.53
N TYR A 58 -2.69 -10.26 6.99
CA TYR A 58 -3.95 -9.50 6.93
C TYR A 58 -4.40 -9.05 5.53
N VAL A 59 -3.69 -9.44 4.47
CA VAL A 59 -4.17 -9.30 3.10
C VAL A 59 -5.33 -10.28 2.91
N GLN A 60 -6.49 -9.75 2.55
CA GLN A 60 -7.69 -10.51 2.28
C GLN A 60 -7.82 -10.75 0.79
N MET A 61 -8.01 -12.02 0.44
CA MET A 61 -8.22 -12.47 -0.93
C MET A 61 -9.69 -12.80 -1.14
N GLU A 62 -10.34 -12.09 -2.06
CA GLU A 62 -11.71 -12.35 -2.52
C GLU A 62 -11.69 -12.58 -4.03
N GLY A 63 -11.68 -13.85 -4.44
CA GLY A 63 -11.51 -14.22 -5.84
C GLY A 63 -10.13 -13.77 -6.36
N ASN A 64 -10.13 -12.88 -7.36
CA ASN A 64 -8.92 -12.28 -7.91
C ASN A 64 -8.60 -10.89 -7.32
N GLN A 65 -9.29 -10.47 -6.26
CA GLN A 65 -9.01 -9.20 -5.60
C GLN A 65 -8.25 -9.42 -4.29
N ALA A 66 -7.12 -8.75 -4.15
CA ALA A 66 -6.41 -8.61 -2.89
C ALA A 66 -6.79 -7.28 -2.22
N SER A 67 -7.00 -7.27 -0.91
CA SER A 67 -7.28 -6.06 -0.15
C SER A 67 -6.57 -6.04 1.20
N LEU A 68 -6.13 -4.85 1.62
CA LEU A 68 -5.51 -4.62 2.92
C LEU A 68 -5.96 -3.26 3.44
N GLN A 69 -6.37 -3.21 4.70
CA GLN A 69 -6.69 -1.95 5.37
C GLN A 69 -5.44 -1.37 6.02
N VAL A 70 -4.90 -0.30 5.44
CA VAL A 70 -3.81 0.49 6.01
C VAL A 70 -4.41 1.67 6.77
N VAL A 71 -3.75 2.10 7.85
CA VAL A 71 -4.10 3.29 8.61
C VAL A 71 -2.87 4.19 8.71
N LEU A 72 -3.05 5.44 8.31
CA LEU A 72 -2.03 6.48 8.44
C LEU A 72 -2.31 7.25 9.73
N LEU A 73 -1.37 7.16 10.68
CA LEU A 73 -1.41 7.91 11.92
C LEU A 73 -0.34 8.99 11.88
N ALA A 74 -0.72 10.26 11.87
CA ALA A 74 0.22 11.37 11.91
C ALA A 74 0.11 12.13 13.23
N THR A 75 1.28 12.40 13.82
CA THR A 75 1.40 13.07 15.12
C THR A 75 2.25 14.32 15.00
N ALA A 76 1.84 15.38 15.70
CA ALA A 76 2.64 16.58 15.89
C ALA A 76 3.82 16.31 16.84
N ALA A 77 4.76 17.25 16.93
CA ALA A 77 5.96 17.13 17.76
C ALA A 77 5.67 16.95 19.27
N ASP A 78 4.51 17.41 19.74
CA ASP A 78 4.05 17.23 21.13
C ASP A 78 3.33 15.89 21.37
N GLY A 79 3.23 15.05 20.34
CA GLY A 79 2.58 13.74 20.38
C GLY A 79 1.07 13.78 20.15
N ARG A 80 0.47 14.95 19.90
CA ARG A 80 -0.95 15.05 19.55
C ARG A 80 -1.20 14.38 18.20
N ILE A 81 -2.27 13.59 18.12
CA ILE A 81 -2.74 12.98 16.88
C ILE A 81 -3.45 14.06 16.05
N GLU A 82 -2.95 14.29 14.85
CA GLU A 82 -3.52 15.25 13.90
C GLU A 82 -4.32 14.55 12.81
N ILE A 83 -3.79 13.43 12.31
CA ILE A 83 -4.38 12.69 11.19
C ILE A 83 -4.53 11.23 11.61
N THR A 84 -5.71 10.68 11.34
CA THR A 84 -5.97 9.24 11.38
C THR A 84 -6.82 8.90 10.16
N GLU A 85 -6.20 8.31 9.15
CA GLU A 85 -6.85 8.01 7.88
C GLU A 85 -6.86 6.51 7.63
N ASN A 86 -8.03 5.96 7.30
CA ASN A 86 -8.19 4.56 6.91
C ASN A 86 -8.13 4.46 5.38
N VAL A 87 -7.05 3.88 4.86
CA VAL A 87 -6.81 3.72 3.41
C VAL A 87 -6.97 2.26 3.00
N PRO A 88 -8.09 1.87 2.35
CA PRO A 88 -8.24 0.52 1.82
C PRO A 88 -7.40 0.35 0.56
N VAL A 89 -6.32 -0.42 0.64
CA VAL A 89 -5.49 -0.77 -0.52
C VAL A 89 -6.15 -1.96 -1.20
N LYS A 90 -6.58 -1.80 -2.46
CA LYS A 90 -7.24 -2.86 -3.25
C LYS A 90 -6.48 -3.06 -4.55
N CYS A 91 -6.25 -4.32 -4.91
CA CYS A 91 -5.52 -4.74 -6.09
C CYS A 91 -6.28 -5.86 -6.79
N ILE A 92 -6.48 -5.74 -8.11
CA ILE A 92 -6.98 -6.84 -8.93
C ILE A 92 -5.77 -7.62 -9.46
N ILE A 93 -5.72 -8.91 -9.18
CA ILE A 93 -4.72 -9.83 -9.71
C ILE A 93 -5.24 -10.28 -11.08
N THR A 94 -4.75 -9.64 -12.14
CA THR A 94 -4.86 -10.19 -13.48
C THR A 94 -3.87 -11.35 -13.56
N THR A 95 -4.38 -12.56 -13.82
CA THR A 95 -3.53 -13.58 -14.42
C THR A 95 -3.31 -13.12 -15.85
N ASP A 96 -2.35 -12.23 -16.06
CA ASP A 96 -1.82 -12.05 -17.41
C ASP A 96 -1.21 -13.41 -17.75
N VAL A 97 -2.00 -14.24 -18.44
CA VAL A 97 -1.47 -15.27 -19.32
C VAL A 97 -0.60 -14.46 -20.27
N GLU A 98 0.69 -14.39 -19.98
CA GLU A 98 1.69 -13.78 -20.84
C GLU A 98 1.37 -14.24 -22.27
N PRO A 99 0.87 -13.37 -23.16
CA PRO A 99 0.51 -13.85 -24.47
C PRO A 99 1.76 -14.39 -25.11
N HIS A 100 1.63 -15.56 -25.75
CA HIS A 100 2.72 -16.11 -26.52
C HIS A 100 3.29 -14.99 -27.41
N PRO A 101 4.63 -14.86 -27.53
CA PRO A 101 5.30 -13.76 -28.22
C PRO A 101 4.84 -13.47 -29.66
N THR A 102 3.98 -14.32 -30.22
CA THR A 102 3.41 -14.22 -31.56
C THR A 102 2.13 -13.38 -31.66
N ASP A 103 1.48 -12.99 -30.54
CA ASP A 103 0.13 -12.40 -30.56
C ASP A 103 0.02 -10.87 -30.49
N TYR A 104 1.13 -10.12 -30.52
CA TYR A 104 1.07 -8.65 -30.50
C TYR A 104 1.57 -7.99 -31.80
N PRO A 105 0.72 -7.26 -32.53
CA PRO A 105 1.18 -6.15 -33.37
C PRO A 105 1.53 -4.95 -32.49
N MET A 106 2.75 -4.42 -32.66
CA MET A 106 3.27 -3.24 -31.98
C MET A 106 2.35 -2.03 -32.17
N ASN A 107 1.71 -1.55 -31.08
CA ASN A 107 1.54 -0.14 -30.70
C ASN A 107 0.30 0.06 -29.82
N ARG A 108 0.52 0.41 -28.54
CA ARG A 108 -0.12 1.56 -27.86
C ARG A 108 0.27 1.57 -26.38
N PHE A 109 1.02 2.59 -26.00
CA PHE A 109 1.08 3.06 -24.62
C PHE A 109 -0.28 3.68 -24.27
N THR A 110 -0.91 3.23 -23.19
CA THR A 110 -1.98 3.99 -22.53
C THR A 110 -1.66 4.13 -21.04
N MET A 111 -1.45 5.38 -20.66
CA MET A 111 -1.25 5.89 -19.31
C MET A 111 -2.63 6.27 -18.75
N GLY A 112 -2.97 5.80 -17.54
CA GLY A 112 -4.22 6.12 -16.84
C GLY A 112 -4.28 5.46 -15.45
N ASP A 113 -4.02 6.28 -14.42
CA ASP A 113 -4.27 6.28 -12.96
C ASP A 113 -4.99 5.11 -12.24
N PRO A 114 -4.99 5.05 -10.89
CA PRO A 114 -3.93 5.16 -9.87
C PRO A 114 -3.88 3.88 -8.99
N LEU A 115 -2.90 3.77 -8.07
CA LEU A 115 -2.60 2.60 -7.22
C LEU A 115 -2.04 1.41 -8.01
N TYR A 116 -0.72 1.42 -8.18
CA TYR A 116 -0.03 0.32 -8.84
C TYR A 116 -0.09 -0.96 -7.99
N CYS A 117 -0.63 -2.02 -8.58
CA CYS A 117 -0.20 -3.40 -8.30
C CYS A 117 1.29 -3.55 -8.61
#